data_AF-A0A2E3SFX2-F1
#
_entry.id   AF-A0A2E3SFX2-F1
#
_cell.length_a   1.000
_cell.length_b   1.000
_cell.length_c   1.000
_cell.angle_alpha   90.00
_cell.angle_beta   90.00
_cell.angle_gamma   90.00
#
_symmetry.space_group_name_H-M   'P 1'
#
loop_
_entity.id
_entity.type
_entity.pdbx_description
1 polymer ?
#
loop_
_entity_poly.entity_id
_entity_poly.type
_entity_poly.pdbx_seq_one_letter_code
_entity_poly.pdbx_strand_id
1 'polypeptide(L)'
;MFAIALYDFEYFLVPKIYLLFLLLVSCAFVVMHGYLINVIFASVITGIIFAMKLILDHIKKEETFGLGDVFVIFCLGLFFQPFSFSLILFLSSILGLLIFALRFILLNKEKKVPFATIMAIGALGISPLS
;
A
#
# COMPACT_ATOMS: atom_id res chain seq x y z
N MET A 1 9.65 2.23 -5.15
CA MET A 1 9.28 1.72 -3.81
C MET A 1 10.16 2.26 -2.71
N PHE A 2 11.48 2.03 -2.73
CA PHE A 2 12.37 2.46 -1.64
C PHE A 2 12.32 3.98 -1.35
N ALA A 3 12.29 4.80 -2.40
CA ALA A 3 12.12 6.26 -2.26
C ALA A 3 10.77 6.67 -1.66
N ILE A 4 9.68 5.93 -1.98
CA ILE A 4 8.34 6.18 -1.41
C ILE A 4 8.33 5.78 0.06
N ALA A 5 8.94 4.64 0.40
CA ALA A 5 9.06 4.14 1.76
C ALA A 5 9.87 5.09 2.66
N LEU A 6 11.00 5.61 2.19
CA LEU A 6 11.79 6.60 2.95
C LEU A 6 10.99 7.89 3.19
N TYR A 7 10.27 8.37 2.17
CA TYR A 7 9.48 9.59 2.29
C TYR A 7 8.25 9.42 3.20
N ASP A 8 7.58 8.27 3.12
CA ASP A 8 6.45 7.92 3.97
C ASP A 8 6.89 7.72 5.43
N PHE A 9 8.07 7.16 5.67
CA PHE A 9 8.62 7.01 7.02
C PHE A 9 8.93 8.37 7.69
N GLU A 10 9.44 9.33 6.93
CA GLU A 10 9.80 10.66 7.47
C GLU A 10 8.61 11.62 7.56
N TYR A 11 7.73 11.63 6.54
CA TYR A 11 6.69 12.65 6.39
C TYR A 11 5.26 12.12 6.46
N PHE A 12 5.05 10.79 6.57
CA PHE A 12 3.72 10.14 6.54
C PHE A 12 2.88 10.54 5.32
N LEU A 13 3.55 10.88 4.23
CA LEU A 13 2.97 11.43 3.02
C LEU A 13 3.68 10.81 1.82
N VAL A 14 2.91 10.27 0.88
CA VAL A 14 3.44 9.76 -0.39
C VAL A 14 3.49 10.91 -1.41
N PRO A 15 4.67 11.33 -1.90
CA PRO A 15 4.76 12.41 -2.88
C PRO A 15 4.15 12.00 -4.22
N LYS A 16 3.33 12.90 -4.79
CA LYS A 16 2.62 12.67 -6.05
C LYS A 16 3.56 12.32 -7.22
N ILE A 17 4.78 12.87 -7.24
CA ILE A 17 5.76 12.63 -8.30
C ILE A 17 6.21 11.16 -8.34
N TYR A 18 6.47 10.56 -7.18
CA TYR A 18 6.92 9.16 -7.08
C TYR A 18 5.78 8.19 -7.36
N LEU A 19 4.56 8.55 -6.98
CA LEU A 19 3.34 7.80 -7.24
C LEU A 19 3.02 7.77 -8.74
N LEU A 20 3.17 8.91 -9.44
CA LEU A 20 3.05 8.97 -10.90
C LEU A 20 4.07 8.04 -11.58
N PHE A 21 5.33 8.09 -11.14
CA PHE A 21 6.38 7.22 -11.68
C PHE A 21 6.07 5.74 -11.46
N LEU A 22 5.63 5.38 -10.25
CA LEU A 22 5.24 4.00 -9.92
C LEU A 22 4.09 3.52 -10.81
N LEU A 23 3.08 4.36 -11.04
CA LEU A 23 1.95 4.06 -11.89
C LEU A 23 2.37 3.84 -13.35
N LEU A 24 3.26 4.66 -13.88
CA LEU A 24 3.79 4.50 -15.24
C LEU A 24 4.54 3.16 -15.40
N VAL A 25 5.39 2.81 -14.43
CA VAL A 25 6.13 1.55 -14.45
C VAL A 25 5.19 0.34 -14.34
N SER A 26 4.22 0.38 -13.43
CA SER A 26 3.23 -0.68 -13.27
C SER A 26 2.36 -0.85 -14.52
N CYS A 27 1.98 0.25 -15.18
CA CYS A 27 1.23 0.21 -16.43
C CYS A 27 2.05 -0.39 -17.57
N ALA A 28 3.31 0.03 -17.73
CA ALA A 28 4.22 -0.54 -18.72
C ALA A 28 4.41 -2.06 -18.52
N PHE A 29 4.53 -2.51 -17.27
CA PHE A 29 4.66 -3.94 -16.94
C PHE A 29 3.43 -4.75 -17.41
N VAL A 30 2.22 -4.27 -17.11
CA VAL A 30 0.97 -4.92 -17.52
C VAL A 30 0.87 -4.99 -19.05
N VAL A 31 1.20 -3.91 -19.76
CA VAL A 31 1.14 -3.88 -21.23
C VAL A 31 2.14 -4.87 -21.85
N MET A 32 3.35 -4.99 -21.28
CA MET A 32 4.35 -5.91 -21.81
C MET A 32 4.03 -7.39 -21.56
N HIS A 33 3.35 -7.72 -20.45
CA HIS A 33 3.12 -9.13 -20.06
C HIS A 33 1.67 -9.60 -20.24
N GLY A 34 0.74 -8.71 -20.60
CA GLY A 34 -0.66 -9.06 -20.89
C GLY A 34 -1.48 -9.50 -19.67
N TYR A 35 -1.07 -9.12 -18.45
CA TYR A 35 -1.72 -9.55 -17.20
C TYR A 35 -3.01 -8.79 -16.88
N LEU A 36 -4.04 -8.96 -17.72
CA LEU A 36 -5.37 -8.36 -17.50
C LEU A 36 -6.01 -8.80 -16.18
N ILE A 37 -5.72 -10.03 -15.72
CA ILE A 37 -6.18 -10.55 -14.43
C ILE A 37 -5.67 -9.68 -13.28
N ASN A 38 -4.42 -9.22 -13.34
CA ASN A 38 -3.84 -8.35 -12.31
C ASN A 38 -4.55 -6.99 -12.27
N VAL A 39 -4.96 -6.45 -13.43
CA VAL A 39 -5.70 -5.19 -13.51
C VAL A 39 -7.07 -5.31 -12.84
N ILE A 40 -7.82 -6.37 -13.18
CA ILE A 40 -9.13 -6.62 -12.60
C ILE A 40 -9.00 -6.85 -11.09
N PHE A 41 -8.05 -7.69 -10.67
CA PHE A 41 -7.84 -7.96 -9.25
C PHE A 41 -7.41 -6.73 -8.47
N ALA A 42 -6.42 -5.98 -8.97
CA ALA A 42 -5.93 -4.76 -8.34
C ALA A 42 -7.03 -3.70 -8.21
N SER A 43 -7.84 -3.51 -9.25
CA SER A 43 -8.95 -2.55 -9.23
C SER A 43 -10.03 -2.95 -8.21
N VAL A 44 -10.41 -4.23 -8.14
CA VAL A 44 -11.38 -4.73 -7.16
C VAL A 44 -10.87 -4.54 -5.73
N ILE A 45 -9.65 -4.99 -5.43
CA ILE A 45 -9.09 -4.89 -4.09
C ILE A 45 -8.90 -3.42 -3.68
N THR A 46 -8.36 -2.59 -4.57
CA THR A 46 -8.20 -1.16 -4.31
C THR A 46 -9.56 -0.50 -4.09
N GLY A 47 -10.58 -0.86 -4.88
CA GLY A 47 -11.94 -0.35 -4.74
C GLY A 47 -12.55 -0.71 -3.38
N ILE A 48 -12.35 -1.95 -2.91
CA ILE A 48 -12.81 -2.39 -1.58
C ILE A 48 -12.12 -1.58 -0.49
N ILE A 49 -10.80 -1.42 -0.55
CA ILE A 49 -10.02 -0.67 0.45
C ILE A 49 -10.41 0.82 0.44
N PHE A 50 -10.66 1.39 -0.75
CA PHE A 50 -11.13 2.76 -0.88
C PHE A 50 -12.54 2.94 -0.29
N ALA A 51 -13.45 1.98 -0.52
CA ALA A 51 -14.78 2.00 0.08
C ALA A 51 -14.70 1.89 1.62
N MET A 52 -13.86 0.98 2.14
CA MET A 52 -13.61 0.87 3.58
C MET A 52 -13.05 2.19 4.15
N LYS A 53 -12.09 2.82 3.47
CA LYS A 53 -11.57 4.14 3.84
C LYS A 53 -12.70 5.16 3.96
N LEU A 54 -13.58 5.28 2.95
CA LEU A 54 -14.67 6.24 2.99
C LEU A 54 -15.62 6.02 4.18
N ILE A 55 -15.92 4.76 4.49
CA ILE A 55 -16.76 4.41 5.64
C ILE A 55 -16.05 4.78 6.95
N LEU A 56 -14.77 4.43 7.11
CA LEU A 56 -14.00 4.72 8.32
C LEU A 56 -13.79 6.22 8.52
N ASP A 57 -13.47 6.96 7.45
CA ASP A 57 -13.30 8.41 7.48
C ASP A 57 -14.62 9.08 7.91
N HIS A 58 -15.76 8.57 7.45
CA HIS A 58 -17.08 9.07 7.86
C HIS A 58 -17.38 8.81 9.34
N ILE A 59 -17.02 7.62 9.85
CA ILE A 59 -17.22 7.24 11.26
C ILE A 59 -16.28 8.02 12.19
N LYS A 60 -14.99 8.09 11.85
CA LYS A 60 -13.95 8.72 12.68
C LYS A 60 -13.85 10.24 12.51
N LYS A 61 -14.49 10.81 11.47
CA LYS A 61 -14.43 12.24 11.10
C LYS A 61 -13.01 12.77 10.88
N GLU A 62 -12.06 11.87 10.67
CA GLU A 62 -10.64 12.16 10.45
C GLU A 62 -10.13 11.30 9.28
N GLU A 63 -9.09 11.75 8.60
CA GLU A 63 -8.45 10.93 7.56
C GLU A 63 -7.73 9.73 8.18
N THR A 64 -8.36 8.57 8.05
CA THR A 64 -7.88 7.30 8.61
C THR A 64 -6.76 6.69 7.77
N PHE A 65 -6.82 6.90 6.45
CA PHE A 65 -5.91 6.30 5.48
C PHE A 65 -5.44 7.33 4.46
N GLY A 66 -4.16 7.32 4.08
CA GLY A 66 -3.65 8.22 3.05
C GLY A 66 -4.20 7.82 1.68
N LEU A 67 -4.67 8.77 0.88
CA LEU A 67 -5.00 8.49 -0.53
C LEU A 67 -3.78 7.94 -1.30
N GLY A 68 -2.59 8.41 -0.95
CA GLY A 68 -1.33 7.90 -1.50
C GLY A 68 -1.14 6.40 -1.25
N ASP A 69 -1.49 5.91 -0.07
CA ASP A 69 -1.39 4.48 0.27
C ASP A 69 -2.32 3.64 -0.60
N VAL A 70 -3.56 4.10 -0.82
CA VAL A 70 -4.52 3.42 -1.70
C VAL A 70 -3.98 3.31 -3.13
N PHE A 71 -3.34 4.36 -3.64
CA PHE A 71 -2.72 4.31 -4.97
C PHE A 71 -1.48 3.40 -5.01
N VAL A 72 -0.69 3.35 -3.94
CA VAL A 72 0.44 2.41 -3.85
C VAL A 72 -0.06 0.97 -3.88
N ILE A 73 -1.14 0.67 -3.17
CA ILE A 73 -1.83 -0.64 -3.19
C ILE A 73 -2.26 -1.00 -4.62
N PHE A 74 -2.86 -0.05 -5.35
CA PHE A 74 -3.23 -0.26 -6.74
C PHE A 74 -2.02 -0.57 -7.63
N CYS A 75 -0.97 0.24 -7.54
CA CYS A 75 0.23 0.06 -8.36
C CYS A 75 0.94 -1.26 -8.06
N LEU A 76 0.91 -1.70 -6.79
CA LEU A 76 1.42 -3.01 -6.37
C LEU A 76 0.60 -4.16 -6.96
N GLY A 77 -0.73 -4.06 -6.91
CA GLY A 77 -1.61 -5.08 -7.49
C GLY A 77 -1.45 -5.24 -8.99
N LEU A 78 -1.05 -4.17 -9.70
CA LEU A 78 -0.71 -4.25 -11.12
C LEU A 78 0.63 -4.97 -11.37
N PHE A 79 1.58 -4.82 -10.45
CA PHE A 79 2.95 -5.33 -10.60
C PHE A 79 3.10 -6.78 -10.12
N PHE A 80 2.35 -7.19 -9.11
CA PHE A 80 2.43 -8.53 -8.52
C PHE A 80 1.21 -9.38 -8.91
N GLN A 81 1.40 -10.69 -9.00
CA GLN A 81 0.28 -11.62 -9.16
C GLN A 81 -0.68 -11.59 -7.96
N PRO A 82 -1.97 -11.95 -8.12
CA PRO A 82 -2.98 -11.83 -7.08
C PRO A 82 -2.62 -12.49 -5.74
N PHE A 83 -2.01 -13.67 -5.79
CA PHE A 83 -1.60 -14.41 -4.59
C PHE A 83 -0.47 -13.68 -3.85
N SER A 84 0.61 -13.36 -4.57
CA SER A 84 1.77 -12.63 -4.07
C SER A 84 1.40 -11.25 -3.53
N PHE A 85 0.50 -10.53 -4.22
CA PHE A 85 -0.03 -9.25 -3.76
C PHE A 85 -0.85 -9.37 -2.46
N SER A 86 -1.71 -10.39 -2.37
CA SER A 86 -2.51 -10.64 -1.16
C SER A 86 -1.62 -10.97 0.04
N LEU A 87 -0.53 -11.72 -0.18
CA LEU A 87 0.49 -11.97 0.85
C LEU A 87 1.18 -10.67 1.28
N ILE A 88 1.59 -9.81 0.34
CA ILE A 88 2.20 -8.51 0.67
C ILE A 88 1.25 -7.70 1.56
N LEU A 89 -0.04 -7.60 1.20
CA LEU A 89 -1.01 -6.87 2.01
C LEU A 89 -1.20 -7.48 3.41
N PHE A 90 -1.26 -8.81 3.49
CA PHE A 90 -1.43 -9.51 4.76
C PHE A 90 -0.22 -9.32 5.69
N LEU A 91 1.00 -9.56 5.19
CA LEU A 91 2.24 -9.30 5.93
C LEU A 91 2.36 -7.84 6.35
N SER A 92 2.00 -6.92 5.46
CA SER A 92 2.07 -5.49 5.75
C SER A 92 1.07 -5.07 6.82
N SER A 93 -0.13 -5.63 6.80
CA SER A 93 -1.15 -5.38 7.82
C SER A 93 -0.70 -5.90 9.20
N ILE A 94 -0.13 -7.11 9.26
CA ILE A 94 0.40 -7.69 10.52
C ILE A 94 1.53 -6.83 11.07
N LEU A 95 2.50 -6.45 10.23
CA LEU A 95 3.62 -5.60 10.63
C LEU A 95 3.13 -4.21 11.08
N GLY A 96 2.15 -3.63 10.38
CA GLY A 96 1.52 -2.37 10.76
C GLY A 96 0.86 -2.44 12.13
N LEU A 97 0.10 -3.51 12.39
CA LEU A 97 -0.54 -3.75 13.67
C LEU A 97 0.49 -3.96 14.79
N LEU A 98 1.56 -4.72 14.52
CA LEU A 98 2.64 -4.96 15.47
C LEU A 98 3.38 -3.67 15.83
N ILE A 99 3.72 -2.83 14.84
CA ILE A 99 4.35 -1.53 15.07
C ILE A 99 3.41 -0.59 15.83
N PHE A 100 2.13 -0.58 15.49
CA PHE A 100 1.12 0.20 16.21
C PHE A 100 1.03 -0.24 17.67
N ALA A 101 0.90 -1.55 17.92
CA ALA A 101 0.82 -2.11 19.27
C ALA A 101 2.08 -1.81 20.10
N LEU A 102 3.27 -2.00 19.53
CA LEU A 102 4.54 -1.66 20.19
C LEU A 102 4.59 -0.17 20.55
N ARG A 103 4.25 0.72 19.61
CA ARG A 103 4.26 2.17 19.86
C ARG A 103 3.21 2.60 20.88
N PHE A 104 2.04 1.97 20.87
CA PHE A 104 1.00 2.21 21.85
C PHE A 104 1.50 1.86 23.26
N ILE A 105 2.08 0.67 23.43
CA ILE A 105 2.60 0.20 24.73
C ILE A 105 3.81 1.03 25.21
N LEU A 106 4.75 1.36 24.31
CA LEU A 106 6.03 2.00 24.68
C LEU A 106 5.96 3.53 24.77
N LEU A 107 5.16 4.17 23.93
CA LEU A 107 5.16 5.63 23.78
C LEU A 107 3.82 6.30 24.13
N ASN A 108 2.75 5.53 24.41
CA ASN A 108 1.41 6.05 24.73
C ASN A 108 0.92 7.14 23.76
N LYS A 109 1.34 7.04 22.50
CA LYS A 109 1.05 8.01 21.45
C LYS A 109 0.32 7.31 20.32
N GLU A 110 -0.91 7.74 20.05
CA GLU A 110 -1.57 7.47 18.78
C GLU A 110 -0.90 8.31 17.70
N LYS A 111 0.03 7.69 16.97
CA LYS A 111 0.60 8.28 15.76
C LYS A 111 0.23 7.42 14.56
N LYS A 112 0.00 8.09 13.43
CA LYS A 112 -0.18 7.47 12.12
C LYS A 112 0.97 6.48 11.86
N VAL A 113 0.67 5.37 11.21
CA VAL A 113 1.65 4.34 10.84
C VAL A 113 2.00 4.55 9.37
N PRO A 114 3.29 4.55 8.98
CA PRO A 114 3.67 4.77 7.59
C PRO A 114 3.44 3.47 6.80
N PHE A 115 2.26 3.32 6.23
CA PHE A 115 1.79 2.06 5.64
C PHE A 115 2.52 1.73 4.33
N ALA A 116 2.81 2.72 3.49
CA ALA A 116 3.59 2.50 2.26
C ALA A 116 5.01 2.00 2.55
N THR A 117 5.61 2.42 3.66
CA THR A 117 6.91 1.90 4.12
C THR A 117 6.84 0.40 4.42
N ILE A 118 5.80 -0.02 5.14
CA ILE A 118 5.62 -1.41 5.53
C ILE A 118 5.29 -2.28 4.30
N MET A 119 4.48 -1.76 3.38
CA MET A 119 4.21 -2.41 2.09
C MET A 119 5.47 -2.59 1.25
N ALA A 120 6.37 -1.61 1.22
CA ALA A 120 7.63 -1.74 0.51
C ALA A 120 8.51 -2.84 1.12
N ILE A 121 8.53 -2.98 2.45
CA ILE A 121 9.25 -4.06 3.14
C ILE A 121 8.63 -5.42 2.80
N GLY A 122 7.30 -5.54 2.83
CA GLY A 122 6.60 -6.76 2.43
C GLY A 122 6.87 -7.16 0.97
N ALA A 123 6.99 -6.17 0.08
CA ALA A 123 7.29 -6.39 -1.34
C ALA A 123 8.76 -6.78 -1.61
N LEU A 124 9.72 -6.41 -0.75
CA LEU A 124 11.13 -6.77 -0.95
C LEU A 124 11.39 -8.28 -0.81
N GLY A 125 10.56 -9.00 -0.06
CA GLY A 125 10.70 -10.44 0.16
C GLY A 125 10.01 -11.31 -0.89
N ILE A 126 9.26 -10.72 -1.82
CA ILE A 126 8.40 -11.45 -2.75
C ILE A 126 8.78 -11.06 -4.18
N SER A 127 9.07 -12.05 -5.03
CA SER A 127 9.40 -11.77 -6.42
C SER A 127 8.11 -11.54 -7.24
N PRO A 128 8.13 -10.65 -8.25
CA PRO A 128 6.93 -10.34 -9.04
C PRO A 128 6.49 -11.48 -9.98
N LEU A 129 7.32 -12.51 -10.13
CA LEU A 129 7.16 -13.62 -11.07
C LEU A 129 6.92 -14.99 -10.40
N SER A 130 6.89 -15.04 -9.05
CA SER A 130 6.61 -16.28 -8.29
C SER A 130 5.12 -16.54 -8.16
#